data_AF-J0L2D3-F1
#
_entry.id   AF-J0L2D3-F1
#
_cell.length_a   1.000
_cell.length_b   1.000
_cell.length_c   1.000
_cell.angle_alpha   90.00
_cell.angle_beta   90.00
_cell.angle_gamma   90.00
#
_symmetry.space_group_name_H-M   'P 1'
#
loop_
_entity.id
_entity.type
_entity.pdbx_description
1 polymer ?
#
loop_
_entity_poly.entity_id
_entity_poly.type
_entity_poly.pdbx_seq_one_letter_code
_entity_poly.pdbx_strand_id
1 'polypeptide(L)' 'MENKEENLVKKTCRELGITQKELSIYFGVTPKAVSDWATERIKLPKNFQLITELIRYKKDCEAFKRGIGINIKY' A
#
# COMPACT_ATOMS: atom_id res chain seq x y z
N MET A 1 -25.04 -6.55 12.56
CA MET A 1 -23.66 -6.03 12.57
C MET A 1 -23.55 -5.11 11.36
N GLU A 2 -23.40 -3.80 11.58
CA GLU A 2 -23.23 -2.85 10.47
C GLU A 2 -21.98 -3.20 9.69
N ASN A 3 -22.15 -3.54 8.42
CA ASN A 3 -21.08 -3.68 7.44
C ASN A 3 -20.58 -2.25 7.13
N LYS A 4 -19.77 -1.67 8.04
CA LYS A 4 -19.05 -0.44 7.72
C LYS A 4 -18.16 -0.76 6.53
N GLU A 5 -18.46 -0.14 5.40
CA GLU A 5 -17.61 -0.18 4.22
C GLU A 5 -16.16 -0.02 4.66
N GLU A 6 -15.33 -1.00 4.32
CA GLU A 6 -13.96 -1.00 4.78
C GLU A 6 -13.20 0.16 4.11
N ASN A 7 -12.60 1.02 4.94
CA ASN A 7 -11.79 2.13 4.46
C ASN A 7 -10.72 1.66 3.45
N LEU A 8 -10.57 2.40 2.34
CA LEU A 8 -9.70 2.06 1.22
C LEU A 8 -8.25 1.78 1.66
N VAL A 9 -7.71 2.52 2.63
CA VAL A 9 -6.36 2.30 3.16
C VAL A 9 -6.23 0.92 3.78
N LYS A 10 -7.22 0.51 4.60
CA LYS A 10 -7.20 -0.79 5.29
C LYS A 10 -7.34 -1.92 4.29
N LYS A 11 -8.27 -1.78 3.34
CA LYS A 11 -8.45 -2.73 2.23
C LYS A 11 -7.14 -2.91 1.45
N THR A 12 -6.51 -1.81 1.02
CA THR A 12 -5.23 -1.85 0.30
C THR A 12 -4.11 -2.49 1.11
N CYS A 13 -3.97 -2.17 2.40
CA CYS A 13 -2.96 -2.79 3.26
C CYS A 13 -3.16 -4.31 3.32
N ARG A 14 -4.40 -4.78 3.45
CA ARG A 14 -4.73 -6.22 3.46
C ARG A 14 -4.43 -6.89 2.12
N GLU A 15 -4.87 -6.31 1.01
CA GLU A 15 -4.67 -6.86 -0.34
C GLU A 15 -3.19 -6.92 -0.72
N LEU A 16 -2.43 -5.89 -0.36
CA LEU A 16 -1.00 -5.85 -0.60
C LEU A 16 -0.20 -6.62 0.45
N GLY A 17 -0.80 -7.11 1.54
CA GLY A 17 -0.10 -7.77 2.63
C GLY A 17 0.99 -6.89 3.24
N ILE A 18 0.68 -5.62 3.49
CA ILE A 18 1.58 -4.61 4.10
C ILE A 18 0.89 -3.95 5.30
N THR A 19 1.68 -3.29 6.14
CA THR A 19 1.23 -2.48 7.26
C THR A 19 1.03 -1.01 6.84
N GLN A 20 0.27 -0.24 7.63
CA GLN A 20 0.16 1.22 7.43
C GLN A 20 1.50 1.93 7.60
N LYS A 21 2.41 1.37 8.40
CA LYS A 21 3.79 1.86 8.54
C LYS A 21 4.56 1.71 7.24
N GLU A 22 4.51 0.54 6.61
CA GLU A 22 5.13 0.33 5.29
C GLU A 22 4.50 1.22 4.22
N LEU A 23 3.17 1.38 4.25
CA LEU A 23 2.48 2.29 3.35
C LEU A 23 2.99 3.74 3.50
N SER A 24 3.27 4.20 4.72
CA SER A 24 3.84 5.54 4.93
C SER A 24 5.24 5.70 4.31
N ILE A 25 6.04 4.63 4.31
CA ILE A 25 7.36 4.61 3.68
C ILE A 25 7.22 4.71 2.15
N TYR A 26 6.30 3.94 1.55
CA TYR A 26 6.05 4.00 0.10
C TYR A 26 5.53 5.37 -0.36
N PHE A 27 4.70 6.02 0.45
CA PHE A 27 4.17 7.34 0.14
C PHE A 27 5.13 8.49 0.50
N GLY A 28 6.22 8.22 1.24
CA GLY A 28 7.13 9.26 1.73
C GLY A 28 6.46 10.23 2.71
N VAL A 29 5.51 9.75 3.52
CA VAL A 29 4.73 10.55 4.48
C VAL A 29 4.89 10.03 5.90
N THR A 30 4.36 10.74 6.88
CA THR A 30 4.36 10.29 8.28
C THR A 30 3.34 9.15 8.48
N PRO A 31 3.57 8.22 9.44
CA PRO A 31 2.57 7.22 9.81
C PRO A 31 1.24 7.83 10.25
N LYS A 32 1.28 9.04 10.84
CA LYS A 32 0.10 9.80 11.24
C LYS A 32 -0.77 10.18 10.04
N ALA A 33 -0.18 10.61 8.92
CA ALA A 33 -0.93 10.93 7.71
C ALA A 33 -1.71 9.72 7.19
N VAL A 34 -1.07 8.54 7.16
CA VAL A 34 -1.73 7.29 6.76
C VAL A 34 -2.84 6.90 7.74
N SER A 35 -2.62 7.08 9.05
CA SER A 35 -3.65 6.84 10.08
C SER A 35 -4.85 7.78 9.91
N ASP A 36 -4.61 9.04 9.56
CA ASP A 36 -5.68 10.01 9.31
C ASP A 36 -6.50 9.66 8.07
N TRP A 37 -5.88 9.11 7.03
CA TRP A 37 -6.60 8.57 5.87
C TRP A 37 -7.40 7.31 6.24
N ALA A 38 -6.83 6.43 7.06
CA ALA A 38 -7.46 5.19 7.50
C ALA A 38 -8.64 5.41 8.46
N THR A 39 -8.69 6.58 9.07
CA THR A 39 -9.76 7.04 9.98
C THR A 39 -10.62 8.15 9.37
N GLU A 40 -10.39 8.48 8.09
CA GLU A 40 -11.17 9.47 7.31
C GLU A 40 -11.16 10.87 7.90
N ARG A 41 -10.23 11.18 8.81
CA ARG A 41 -10.02 12.54 9.34
C ARG A 41 -9.50 13.48 8.26
N ILE A 42 -8.72 12.94 7.33
CA ILE A 42 -8.17 13.66 6.18
C ILE A 42 -8.52 12.88 4.92
N LYS A 43 -8.91 13.61 3.87
CA LYS A 43 -9.18 13.04 2.56
C LYS A 43 -7.92 12.37 1.98
N LEU A 44 -8.12 11.20 1.39
CA LEU A 44 -7.08 10.51 0.63
C LEU A 44 -6.50 11.39 -0.49
N PRO A 45 -5.18 11.35 -0.72
CA PRO A 45 -4.58 12.12 -1.79
C PRO A 45 -4.97 11.55 -3.17
N LYS A 46 -5.05 12.40 -4.18
CA LYS A 46 -5.52 12.01 -5.54
C LYS A 46 -4.65 10.93 -6.19
N ASN A 47 -3.37 10.88 -5.85
CA ASN A 47 -2.41 9.90 -6.37
C ASN A 47 -2.39 8.58 -5.58
N PHE A 48 -3.29 8.38 -4.61
CA PHE A 48 -3.29 7.18 -3.78
C PHE A 48 -3.35 5.90 -4.62
N GLN A 49 -4.30 5.82 -5.54
CA GLN A 49 -4.49 4.65 -6.41
C GLN A 49 -3.23 4.34 -7.23
N LEU A 50 -2.63 5.36 -7.86
CA LEU A 50 -1.41 5.22 -8.64
C LEU A 50 -0.26 4.65 -7.82
N ILE A 51 -0.02 5.18 -6.61
CA ILE A 51 1.06 4.68 -5.75
C ILE A 51 0.80 3.23 -5.35
N THR A 52 -0.44 2.88 -5.01
CA THR A 52 -0.77 1.51 -4.62
C THR A 52 -0.63 0.50 -5.77
N GLU A 53 -0.91 0.92 -7.00
CA GLU A 53 -0.67 0.14 -8.21
C GLU A 53 0.84 -0.06 -8.46
N LEU A 54 1.65 0.98 -8.28
CA LEU A 54 3.12 0.86 -8.38
C LEU A 54 3.70 -0.10 -7.33
N ILE A 55 3.16 -0.09 -6.10
CA ILE A 55 3.55 -1.06 -5.07
C ILE A 55 3.21 -2.48 -5.52
N ARG A 56 2.02 -2.70 -6.08
CA ARG A 56 1.60 -4.00 -6.61
C ARG A 56 2.52 -4.47 -7.73
N TYR A 57 2.78 -3.61 -8.71
CA TYR A 57 3.68 -3.89 -9.83
C TYR A 57 5.08 -4.26 -9.35
N LYS A 58 5.63 -3.52 -8.38
CA LYS A 58 6.92 -3.87 -7.76
C LYS A 58 6.91 -5.28 -7.17
N LYS A 59 5.86 -5.65 -6.41
CA LYS A 59 5.74 -6.99 -5.82
C LYS A 59 5.63 -8.08 -6.87
N ASP A 60 4.90 -7.83 -7.97
CA ASP A 60 4.79 -8.75 -9.09
C ASP A 60 6.15 -8.93 -9.79
N CYS A 61 6.92 -7.85 -9.98
CA CYS A 61 8.29 -7.94 -10.50
C CYS A 61 9.21 -8.74 -9.56
N GLU A 62 9.11 -8.54 -8.24
CA GLU A 62 9.89 -9.31 -7.26
C GLU A 62 9.49 -10.79 -7.23
N ALA A 63 8.20 -11.10 -7.40
CA ALA A 63 7.73 -12.48 -7.54
C ALA A 63 8.25 -13.12 -8.83
N PHE A 64 8.19 -12.39 -9.94
CA PHE A 64 8.70 -12.85 -11.23
C PHE A 64 10.21 -13.12 -11.18
N LYS A 65 11.02 -12.18 -10.64
CA LYS A 65 12.48 -12.35 -10.45
C LYS A 65 12.82 -13.62 -9.67
N ARG A 66 12.06 -13.90 -8.60
CA ARG A 66 12.20 -15.14 -7.81
C ARG A 66 11.86 -16.38 -8.63
N GLY A 67 10.80 -16.35 -9.42
CA GLY A 67 10.36 -17.48 -10.24
C GLY A 67 11.36 -17.89 -11.34
N ILE A 68 12.10 -16.93 -11.90
CA ILE A 68 13.10 -17.19 -12.95
C ILE A 68 14.54 -17.35 -12.42
N GLY A 69 14.73 -17.34 -11.10
CA GLY A 69 16.05 -17.55 -10.47
C GLY A 69 17.05 -16.39 -10.64
N ILE A 70 16.58 -15.21 -11.05
CA ILE A 70 17.45 -14.05 -11.27
C ILE A 70 17.59 -13.25 -9.96
N ASN A 71 18.75 -13.38 -9.31
CA ASN A 71 19.15 -12.55 -8.17
C ASN A 71 20.08 -11.42 -8.66
N ILE A 72 19.53 -10.42 -9.37
CA ILE A 72 20.29 -9.22 -9.71
C ILE A 72 20.44 -8.39 -8.42
N LYS A 73 21.61 -8.49 -7.80
CA LYS A 73 22.10 -7.52 -6.84
C LYS A 73 22.55 -6.29 -7.63
N TYR A 74 21.89 -5.15 -7.41
CA TYR A 74 22.43 -3.84 -7.76
C TYR A 74 23.23 -3.33 -6.56
#